data_AF-A0A423IQL6-F1
#
_entry.id   AF-A0A423IQL6-F1
#
_cell.length_a   1.000
_cell.length_b   1.000
_cell.length_c   1.000
_cell.angle_alpha   90.00
_cell.angle_beta   90.00
_cell.angle_gamma   90.00
#
_symmetry.space_group_name_H-M   'P 1'
#
loop_
_entity.id
_entity.type
_entity.pdbx_description
1 polymer ?
#
loop_
_entity_poly.entity_id
_entity_poly.type
_entity_poly.pdbx_seq_one_letter_code
_entity_poly.pdbx_strand_id
1 'polypeptide(L)'
;MTNKTLRILIADEQHFHRMKTERLFNQLDYYRVAPVQSLAEMLTLVEYGCEPFDLVVINASLAGGTLDLLGFFLDNRQVRHALIYASALPDFASIQRLMTLIDPPACEAAPALNQERYRQRIG
;
A
#
# COMPACT_ATOMS: atom_id res chain seq x y z
N MET A 1 3.35 -16.04 -2.54
CA MET A 1 1.92 -15.79 -2.83
C MET A 1 1.60 -14.41 -2.28
N THR A 2 1.15 -13.46 -3.12
CA THR A 2 0.76 -12.12 -2.66
C THR A 2 -0.42 -12.23 -1.70
N ASN A 3 -0.35 -11.51 -0.59
CA ASN A 3 -1.35 -11.49 0.46
C ASN A 3 -2.59 -10.71 -0.02
N LYS A 4 -3.55 -11.46 -0.57
CA LYS A 4 -4.79 -10.91 -1.12
C LYS A 4 -5.75 -10.33 -0.07
N THR A 5 -5.37 -10.33 1.22
CA THR A 5 -6.24 -9.84 2.29
C THR A 5 -5.95 -8.40 2.70
N LEU A 6 -4.91 -7.76 2.15
CA LEU A 6 -4.56 -6.38 2.50
C LEU A 6 -5.72 -5.43 2.22
N ARG A 7 -6.13 -4.65 3.25
CA ARG A 7 -7.17 -3.64 3.16
C ARG A 7 -6.55 -2.30 2.85
N ILE A 8 -6.87 -1.77 1.68
CA ILE A 8 -6.29 -0.53 1.16
C ILE A 8 -7.38 0.54 1.13
N LEU A 9 -7.11 1.72 1.67
CA LEU A 9 -8.00 2.89 1.60
C LEU A 9 -7.37 3.92 0.66
N ILE A 10 -8.15 4.50 -0.25
CA ILE A 10 -7.69 5.58 -1.14
C ILE A 10 -8.52 6.83 -0.87
N ALA A 11 -7.88 7.88 -0.38
CA ALA A 11 -8.50 9.17 -0.07
C ALA A 11 -7.98 10.25 -1.02
N ASP A 12 -8.81 10.68 -1.96
CA ASP A 12 -8.53 11.82 -2.86
C ASP A 12 -9.87 12.43 -3.29
N GLU A 13 -9.99 13.76 -3.37
CA GLU A 13 -11.16 14.46 -3.91
C GLU A 13 -11.43 14.13 -5.39
N GLN A 14 -10.36 14.00 -6.19
CA GLN A 14 -10.40 13.77 -7.62
C GLN A 14 -10.72 12.31 -7.93
N HIS A 15 -11.91 12.08 -8.48
CA HIS A 15 -12.36 10.74 -8.87
C HIS A 15 -11.41 10.04 -9.84
N PHE A 16 -10.78 10.79 -10.75
CA PHE A 16 -9.81 10.24 -11.70
C PHE A 16 -8.57 9.65 -11.00
N HIS A 17 -8.07 10.30 -9.95
CA HIS A 17 -6.93 9.83 -9.17
C HIS A 17 -7.26 8.53 -8.42
N ARG A 18 -8.45 8.47 -7.82
CA ARG A 18 -8.95 7.27 -7.13
C ARG A 18 -9.02 6.08 -8.10
N MET A 19 -9.68 6.27 -9.23
CA MET A 19 -9.82 5.23 -10.27
C MET A 19 -8.47 4.75 -10.81
N LYS A 20 -7.52 5.66 -11.06
CA LYS A 20 -6.19 5.28 -11.55
C LYS A 20 -5.43 4.46 -10.50
N THR A 21 -5.43 4.93 -9.25
CA THR A 21 -4.71 4.28 -8.16
C THR A 21 -5.31 2.90 -7.84
N GLU A 22 -6.65 2.80 -7.81
CA GLU A 22 -7.36 1.53 -7.65
C GLU A 22 -7.01 0.53 -8.75
N ARG A 23 -6.96 0.97 -10.02
CA ARG A 23 -6.55 0.10 -11.14
C ARG A 23 -5.13 -0.44 -10.96
N LEU A 24 -4.20 0.37 -10.47
CA LEU A 24 -2.83 -0.09 -10.22
C LEU A 24 -2.78 -1.18 -9.14
N PHE A 25 -3.59 -1.06 -8.09
CA PHE A 25 -3.70 -2.11 -7.07
C PHE A 25 -4.34 -3.40 -7.61
N ASN A 26 -5.40 -3.26 -8.41
CA ASN A 26 -6.07 -4.40 -9.05
C ASN A 26 -5.12 -5.16 -10.00
N GLN A 27 -4.18 -4.47 -10.67
CA GLN A 27 -3.14 -5.09 -11.49
C GLN A 27 -2.10 -5.88 -10.68
N LEU A 28 -1.97 -5.58 -9.39
CA LEU A 28 -1.08 -6.27 -8.45
C LEU A 28 -1.82 -7.33 -7.61
N ASP A 29 -3.01 -7.76 -8.05
CA ASP A 29 -3.87 -8.74 -7.37
C ASP A 29 -4.43 -8.28 -6.00
N TYR A 30 -4.46 -6.97 -5.73
CA TYR A 30 -5.09 -6.40 -4.52
C TYR A 30 -6.49 -5.88 -4.84
N TYR A 31 -7.52 -6.49 -4.25
CA TYR A 31 -8.93 -6.20 -4.57
C TYR A 31 -9.72 -5.56 -3.42
N ARG A 32 -9.19 -5.56 -2.19
CA ARG A 32 -9.86 -4.94 -1.03
C ARG A 32 -9.50 -3.46 -0.93
N VAL A 33 -9.87 -2.71 -1.95
CA VAL A 33 -9.62 -1.27 -2.05
C VAL A 33 -10.92 -0.50 -1.75
N ALA A 34 -10.86 0.44 -0.80
CA ALA A 34 -11.96 1.32 -0.45
C ALA A 34 -11.63 2.76 -0.88
N PRO A 35 -12.28 3.31 -1.93
CA PRO A 35 -12.10 4.71 -2.31
C PRO A 35 -13.01 5.62 -1.49
N VAL A 36 -12.47 6.75 -1.03
CA VAL A 36 -13.21 7.84 -0.35
C VAL A 36 -12.83 9.19 -0.94
N GLN A 37 -13.79 10.11 -0.97
CA GLN A 37 -13.60 11.42 -1.62
C GLN A 37 -13.31 12.56 -0.65
N SER A 38 -13.59 12.37 0.64
CA SER A 38 -13.45 13.42 1.65
C SER A 38 -12.60 12.94 2.82
N LEU A 39 -11.94 13.89 3.48
CA LEU A 39 -11.22 13.61 4.72
C LEU A 39 -12.15 13.04 5.80
N ALA A 40 -13.37 13.57 5.92
CA ALA A 40 -14.34 13.11 6.91
C ALA A 40 -14.75 11.63 6.71
N GLU A 41 -14.96 11.19 5.46
CA GLU A 41 -15.22 9.78 5.15
C GLU A 41 -14.02 8.90 5.52
N MET A 42 -12.80 9.35 5.21
CA MET A 42 -11.58 8.63 5.57
C MET A 42 -11.49 8.44 7.09
N LEU A 43 -11.66 9.53 7.86
CA LEU A 43 -11.63 9.49 9.32
C LEU A 43 -12.72 8.55 9.86
N THR A 44 -13.94 8.64 9.34
CA THR A 44 -15.04 7.75 9.75
C THR A 44 -14.69 6.27 9.53
N LEU A 45 -14.11 5.92 8.38
CA LEU A 45 -13.72 4.54 8.10
C LEU A 45 -12.56 4.07 8.98
N VAL A 46 -11.60 4.95 9.25
CA VAL A 46 -10.45 4.66 10.11
C VAL A 46 -10.87 4.59 11.58
N GLU A 47 -11.88 5.32 12.03
CA GLU A 47 -12.35 5.27 13.42
C GLU A 47 -13.30 4.09 13.68
N TYR A 48 -14.27 3.88 12.78
CA TYR A 48 -15.33 2.88 12.95
C TYR A 48 -15.03 1.53 12.26
N GLY A 49 -13.88 1.40 11.61
CA GLY A 49 -13.46 0.13 11.03
C GLY A 49 -13.26 -0.95 12.09
N CYS A 50 -13.93 -2.10 11.94
CA CYS A 50 -13.68 -3.25 12.84
C CYS A 50 -12.26 -3.84 12.66
N GLU A 51 -11.66 -3.60 11.50
CA GLU A 51 -10.34 -4.10 11.12
C GLU A 51 -9.45 -2.91 10.75
N PRO A 52 -8.14 -2.97 11.01
CA PRO A 52 -7.21 -1.95 10.57
C PRO A 52 -7.07 -1.94 9.04
N PHE A 53 -6.64 -0.81 8.50
CA PHE A 53 -6.18 -0.69 7.13
C PHE A 53 -4.69 -0.97 7.06
N ASP A 54 -4.30 -1.87 6.16
CA ASP A 54 -2.90 -2.19 5.95
C ASP A 54 -2.18 -1.05 5.20
N LEU A 55 -2.89 -0.38 4.29
CA LEU A 55 -2.37 0.77 3.56
C LEU A 55 -3.44 1.86 3.38
N VAL A 56 -3.09 3.11 3.68
CA VAL A 56 -3.89 4.29 3.33
C VAL A 56 -3.14 5.13 2.31
N VAL A 57 -3.73 5.40 1.16
CA VAL A 57 -3.18 6.26 0.11
C VAL A 57 -3.96 7.57 0.11
N ILE A 58 -3.32 8.67 0.48
CA ILE A 58 -3.98 9.98 0.61
C ILE A 58 -3.26 11.07 -0.17
N ASN A 59 -4.04 11.91 -0.83
CA ASN A 59 -3.52 13.15 -1.41
C ASN A 59 -3.31 14.18 -0.30
N ALA A 60 -2.09 14.74 -0.18
CA ALA A 60 -1.76 15.78 0.79
C ALA A 60 -2.68 17.00 0.67
N SER A 61 -3.18 17.28 -0.53
CA SER A 61 -4.13 18.37 -0.80
C SER A 61 -5.47 18.15 -0.10
N LEU A 62 -5.89 16.90 0.14
CA LEU A 62 -7.15 16.54 0.80
C LEU A 62 -7.20 17.04 2.25
N ALA A 63 -6.04 17.12 2.92
CA ALA A 63 -5.98 17.64 4.28
C ALA A 63 -6.08 19.17 4.33
N GLY A 64 -5.87 19.87 3.21
CA GLY A 64 -5.96 21.33 3.12
C GLY A 64 -5.13 22.09 4.16
N GLY A 65 -4.09 21.48 4.73
CA GLY A 65 -3.31 22.03 5.86
C GLY A 65 -4.05 22.06 7.21
N THR A 66 -5.27 21.53 7.31
CA THR A 66 -6.06 21.48 8.55
C THR A 66 -5.72 20.29 9.43
N LEU A 67 -5.27 19.18 8.84
CA LEU A 67 -4.87 17.97 9.57
C LEU A 67 -3.42 17.62 9.25
N ASP A 68 -2.61 17.42 10.29
CA ASP A 68 -1.29 16.81 10.14
C ASP A 68 -1.44 15.32 9.85
N LEU A 69 -1.43 14.96 8.56
CA LEU A 69 -1.58 13.58 8.12
C LEU A 69 -0.49 12.67 8.68
N LEU A 70 0.75 13.15 8.78
CA LEU A 70 1.86 12.35 9.29
C LEU A 70 1.67 12.03 10.77
N GLY A 71 1.42 13.05 11.59
CA GLY A 71 1.11 12.86 13.02
C GLY A 71 -0.12 11.99 13.23
N PHE A 72 -1.17 12.19 12.43
CA PHE A 72 -2.38 11.38 12.48
C PHE A 72 -2.06 9.90 12.23
N PHE A 73 -1.40 9.53 11.13
CA PHE A 73 -1.14 8.11 10.84
C PHE A 73 -0.14 7.46 11.81
N LEU A 74 0.78 8.24 12.40
CA LEU A 74 1.72 7.71 13.40
C LEU A 74 1.05 7.36 14.72
N ASP A 75 0.03 8.12 15.13
CA ASP A 75 -0.70 7.88 16.38
C ASP A 75 -1.81 6.82 16.21
N ASN A 76 -2.33 6.65 14.99
CA ASN A 76 -3.43 5.76 14.69
C ASN A 76 -3.00 4.29 14.50
N ARG A 77 -3.25 3.46 15.51
CA ARG A 77 -3.06 1.99 15.42
C ARG A 77 -3.93 1.30 14.36
N GLN A 78 -4.98 1.96 13.88
CA GLN A 78 -5.86 1.44 12.82
C GLN A 78 -5.23 1.53 11.44
N VAL A 79 -4.11 2.25 11.27
CA VAL A 79 -3.40 2.36 10.00
C VAL A 79 -1.98 1.81 10.15
N ARG A 80 -1.65 0.78 9.38
CA ARG A 80 -0.30 0.17 9.42
C ARG A 80 0.70 0.94 8.58
N HIS A 81 0.29 1.30 7.36
CA HIS A 81 1.12 2.03 6.42
C HIS A 81 0.31 3.15 5.77
N ALA A 82 0.96 4.29 5.52
CA ALA A 82 0.38 5.42 4.82
C ALA A 82 1.28 5.89 3.68
N LEU A 83 0.67 6.16 2.53
CA LEU A 83 1.32 6.76 1.36
C LEU A 83 0.68 8.12 1.12
N ILE A 84 1.43 9.18 1.39
CA ILE A 84 0.99 10.57 1.19
C ILE A 84 1.65 11.08 -0.08
N TYR A 85 0.85 11.48 -1.07
CA TYR A 85 1.33 12.08 -2.32
C TYR A 85 0.77 13.49 -2.48
N ALA A 86 1.55 14.41 -3.05
CA ALA A 86 1.13 15.82 -3.19
C ALA A 86 0.93 16.21 -4.67
N SER A 87 1.97 16.10 -5.49
CA SER A 87 1.96 16.59 -6.88
C SER A 87 1.99 15.48 -7.93
N ALA A 88 2.58 14.33 -7.61
CA ALA A 88 2.71 13.20 -8.53
C ALA A 88 1.82 12.05 -8.08
N LEU A 89 0.97 11.55 -8.99
CA LEU A 89 0.25 10.31 -8.75
C LEU A 89 1.24 9.15 -8.66
N PRO A 90 1.01 8.20 -7.74
CA PRO A 90 1.85 7.02 -7.67
C PRO A 90 1.73 6.24 -8.99
N ASP A 91 2.88 5.88 -9.54
CA ASP A 91 2.97 5.02 -10.72
C ASP A 91 3.03 3.54 -10.32
N PHE A 92 2.90 2.66 -11.31
CA PHE A 92 2.92 1.22 -11.08
C PHE A 92 4.21 0.77 -10.36
N ALA A 93 5.37 1.30 -10.76
CA ALA A 93 6.65 0.92 -10.18
C ALA A 93 6.76 1.31 -8.70
N SER A 94 6.28 2.50 -8.33
CA SER A 94 6.25 2.98 -6.95
C SER A 94 5.31 2.16 -6.08
N ILE A 95 4.10 1.87 -6.58
CA ILE A 95 3.14 1.03 -5.86
C ILE A 95 3.68 -0.39 -5.70
N GLN A 96 4.22 -0.99 -6.76
CA GLN A 96 4.80 -2.33 -6.71
C GLN A 96 5.92 -2.39 -5.68
N ARG A 97 6.83 -1.41 -5.67
CA ARG A 97 7.95 -1.36 -4.71
C ARG A 97 7.46 -1.23 -3.27
N LEU A 98 6.46 -0.38 -3.03
CA LEU A 98 5.83 -0.22 -1.72
C LEU A 98 5.14 -1.52 -1.28
N MET A 99 4.44 -2.19 -2.19
CA MET A 99 3.80 -3.46 -1.92
C MET A 99 4.80 -4.57 -1.62
N THR A 100 5.96 -4.61 -2.29
CA THR A 100 7.06 -5.51 -1.93
C THR A 100 7.59 -5.29 -0.50
N LEU A 101 7.46 -4.08 0.05
CA LEU A 101 7.87 -3.79 1.44
C LEU A 101 6.79 -4.19 2.45
N ILE A 102 5.52 -3.96 2.12
CA ILE A 102 4.38 -4.25 3.01
C ILE A 102 4.05 -5.74 3.05
N ASP A 103 3.98 -6.34 1.87
CA ASP A 103 3.75 -7.76 1.66
C ASP A 103 4.90 -8.31 0.80
N PRO A 104 6.06 -8.57 1.42
CA PRO A 104 7.15 -9.19 0.71
C PRO A 104 6.64 -10.53 0.17
N PRO A 105 6.82 -10.80 -1.15
CA PRO A 105 6.41 -12.07 -1.71
C PRO A 105 7.09 -13.16 -0.88
N ALA A 106 6.28 -13.99 -0.21
CA ALA A 106 6.76 -15.02 0.70
C ALA A 106 7.92 -15.78 0.05
N CYS A 107 9.14 -15.40 0.42
CA CYS A 107 10.41 -16.00 0.06
C CYS A 107 10.41 -16.69 -1.32
N GLU A 108 10.77 -15.98 -2.39
CA GLU A 108 11.56 -16.69 -3.40
C GLU A 108 12.85 -17.06 -2.67
N ALA A 109 12.94 -18.32 -2.28
CA ALA A 109 13.94 -18.86 -1.38
C ALA A 109 15.35 -18.44 -1.85
N ALA A 110 16.16 -18.02 -0.88
CA ALA A 110 17.57 -17.67 -1.02
C ALA A 110 18.31 -18.51 -2.10
N PRO A 111 19.10 -17.90 -3.00
CA PRO A 111 20.08 -18.63 -3.78
C PRO A 111 21.26 -18.93 -2.85
N ALA A 112 21.16 -19.97 -2.03
CA ALA A 112 22.28 -20.44 -1.23
C ALA A 112 22.26 -21.97 -1.16
N LEU A 113 23.39 -22.56 -1.59
CA LEU A 113 23.77 -23.97 -1.49
C LEU A 113 23.27 -24.90 -2.61
N ASN A 114 23.69 -24.64 -3.86
CA ASN A 114 23.98 -25.76 -4.77
C ASN A 114 25.12 -25.51 -5.77
N GLN A 115 26.11 -24.68 -5.40
CA GLN A 115 27.30 -24.47 -6.25
C GLN A 115 28.51 -25.32 -5.82
N GLU A 116 28.43 -26.04 -4.69
CA GLU A 116 29.50 -26.92 -4.21
C GLU A 116 29.41 -28.38 -4.71
N ARG A 117 28.31 -28.80 -5.34
CA ARG A 117 28.17 -30.18 -5.86
C ARG A 117 28.62 -30.38 -7.31
N TYR A 118 28.93 -29.32 -8.07
CA TYR A 118 29.37 -29.46 -9.46
C TYR A 118 30.89 -29.38 -9.67
N ARG A 119 31.68 -29.02 -8.63
CA ARG A 119 33.15 -28.97 -8.75
C ARG A 119 33.87 -30.28 -8.43
N GLN A 120 33.16 -31.33 -8.01
CA GLN A 120 33.78 -32.62 -7.61
C GLN A 120 33.53 -33.78 -8.60
N ARG A 121 33.07 -33.53 -9.83
CA ARG A 121 32.84 -34.60 -10.83
C ARG A 121 33.79 -34.57 -12.03
N ILE A 122 34.92 -33.87 -11.89
CA ILE A 122 36.11 -34.06 -12.72
C ILE A 122 37.16 -34.77 -11.86
N GLY A 123 37.03 -36.09 -11.83
CA GLY A 123 37.96 -37.04 -11.22
C GLY A 123 37.73 -38.39 -11.88
#